data_AF-A0A2I4F4R2-F1
#
_entry.id   AF-A0A2I4F4R2-F1
#
_cell.length_a   1.000
_cell.length_b   1.000
_cell.length_c   1.000
_cell.angle_alpha   90.00
_cell.angle_beta   90.00
_cell.angle_gamma   90.00
#
_symmetry.space_group_name_H-M   'P 1'
#
loop_
_entity.id
_entity.type
_entity.pdbx_description
1 polymer ?
#
loop_
_entity_poly.entity_id
_entity_poly.type
_entity_poly.pdbx_seq_one_letter_code
_entity_poly.pdbx_strand_id
1 'polypeptide(L)'
;MESKVSTKIAKTSLQSPKPKERDLLHHLEAYLAKRDGVDKLLKISRYATKIILASSVLPETLTLTGRLKSFETSVGLSRKAFRLGKFVQDLNALRNSHFDSKQELVLSIIANGGEGLYYFVEQFIWLSKSGLIDSKYSRNLQKISAWAEFIGYMGSLSLKFMDLKRIKEDELCLESTIEIAVTRGNGCLEEEQRLRKLREKKLMKKLSIVQDFADGLMALADIRDGKGRLSAPLFVSCAGLLSALISTHKNWVSC
;
A
#
# COMPACT_ATOMS: atom_id res chain seq x y z
N MET A 1 -55.50 48.87 -7.27
CA MET A 1 -55.20 48.28 -5.95
C MET A 1 -55.23 46.77 -6.10
N GLU A 2 -54.23 46.12 -5.53
CA GLU A 2 -53.54 44.95 -6.07
C GLU A 2 -54.28 43.61 -5.90
N SER A 3 -54.13 42.79 -6.95
CA SER A 3 -54.54 41.39 -7.04
C SER A 3 -53.44 40.50 -6.44
N LYS A 4 -53.78 39.67 -5.44
CA LYS A 4 -52.85 38.69 -4.85
C LYS A 4 -52.87 37.40 -5.66
N VAL A 5 -51.88 37.25 -6.53
CA VAL A 5 -51.56 36.01 -7.23
C VAL A 5 -50.82 35.06 -6.29
N SER A 6 -51.30 33.82 -6.25
CA SER A 6 -50.77 32.69 -5.49
C SER A 6 -49.48 32.17 -6.14
N THR A 7 -48.36 32.19 -5.40
CA THR A 7 -47.07 31.65 -5.88
C THR A 7 -46.69 30.40 -5.10
N LYS A 8 -46.96 29.23 -5.71
CA LYS A 8 -46.41 27.94 -5.31
C LYS A 8 -44.89 27.95 -5.53
N ILE A 9 -44.10 27.87 -4.46
CA ILE A 9 -42.65 27.63 -4.55
C ILE A 9 -42.42 26.13 -4.51
N ALA A 10 -42.29 25.52 -5.69
CA ALA A 10 -41.60 24.25 -5.85
C ALA A 10 -40.13 24.55 -6.15
N LYS A 11 -39.22 24.22 -5.23
CA LYS A 11 -37.78 24.22 -5.49
C LYS A 11 -37.16 22.89 -5.05
N THR A 12 -37.19 21.98 -6.03
CA THR A 12 -36.09 21.15 -6.50
C THR A 12 -35.15 20.56 -5.43
N SER A 13 -35.31 19.26 -5.21
CA SER A 13 -34.36 18.39 -4.52
C SER A 13 -32.94 18.53 -5.10
N LEU A 14 -32.01 18.96 -4.26
CA LEU A 14 -30.56 18.85 -4.49
C LEU A 14 -30.20 17.36 -4.53
N GLN A 15 -30.22 16.77 -5.72
CA GLN A 15 -29.54 15.51 -5.96
C GLN A 15 -28.04 15.75 -5.81
N SER A 16 -27.41 15.06 -4.87
CA SER A 16 -25.95 14.99 -4.76
C SER A 16 -25.37 14.57 -6.11
N PRO A 17 -24.33 15.24 -6.63
CA PRO A 17 -23.74 14.83 -7.89
C PRO A 17 -23.17 13.42 -7.73
N LYS A 18 -23.70 12.47 -8.51
CA LYS A 18 -23.07 11.15 -8.68
C LYS A 18 -21.62 11.39 -9.11
N PRO A 19 -20.62 10.70 -8.52
CA PRO A 19 -19.24 10.89 -8.91
C PRO A 19 -19.13 10.59 -10.41
N LYS A 20 -18.69 11.60 -11.16
CA LYS A 20 -18.43 11.48 -12.59
C LYS A 20 -17.34 10.43 -12.72
N GLU A 21 -17.70 9.25 -13.20
CA GLU A 21 -16.77 8.17 -13.48
C GLU A 21 -15.71 8.77 -14.41
N ARG A 22 -14.50 8.98 -13.87
CA ARG A 22 -13.40 9.48 -14.69
C ARG A 22 -13.18 8.46 -15.79
N ASP A 23 -13.06 8.92 -17.02
CA ASP A 23 -12.59 8.07 -18.12
C ASP A 23 -11.36 7.30 -17.65
N LEU A 24 -11.34 5.98 -17.88
CA LEU A 24 -10.28 5.09 -17.41
C LEU A 24 -8.90 5.61 -17.84
N LEU A 25 -8.81 6.22 -19.03
CA LEU A 25 -7.59 6.82 -19.54
C LEU A 25 -7.13 8.01 -18.69
N HIS A 26 -8.04 8.91 -18.34
CA HIS A 26 -7.72 10.04 -17.46
C HIS A 26 -7.37 9.61 -16.03
N HIS A 27 -8.03 8.56 -15.52
CA HIS A 27 -7.69 8.04 -14.20
C HIS A 27 -6.33 7.33 -14.20
N LEU A 28 -6.01 6.60 -15.27
CA LEU A 28 -4.70 5.98 -15.46
C LEU A 28 -3.61 7.04 -15.61
N GLU A 29 -3.86 8.10 -16.37
CA GLU A 29 -2.96 9.25 -16.49
C GLU A 29 -2.69 9.88 -15.12
N ALA A 30 -3.72 10.18 -14.34
CA ALA A 30 -3.59 10.74 -13.00
C ALA A 30 -2.83 9.80 -12.04
N TYR A 31 -3.05 8.48 -12.16
CA TYR A 31 -2.34 7.48 -11.38
C TYR A 31 -0.85 7.43 -11.74
N LEU A 32 -0.51 7.41 -13.03
CA LEU A 32 0.88 7.34 -13.51
C LEU A 32 1.63 8.67 -13.36
N ALA A 33 0.93 9.80 -13.28
CA ALA A 33 1.53 11.09 -12.93
C ALA A 33 2.12 11.09 -11.49
N LYS A 34 1.61 10.22 -10.61
CA LYS A 34 2.17 10.03 -9.28
C LYS A 34 3.35 9.07 -9.34
N ARG A 35 4.46 9.48 -8.71
CA ARG A 35 5.67 8.67 -8.55
C ARG A 35 5.39 7.25 -8.02
N ASP A 36 4.49 7.12 -7.05
CA ASP A 36 4.11 5.83 -6.50
C ASP A 36 3.39 4.95 -7.53
N GLY A 37 2.57 5.52 -8.41
CA GLY A 37 1.89 4.76 -9.46
C GLY A 37 2.88 4.10 -10.41
N VAL A 38 3.92 4.84 -10.81
CA VAL A 38 5.01 4.30 -11.63
C VAL A 38 5.81 3.21 -10.88
N ASP A 39 6.17 3.42 -9.61
CA ASP A 39 6.86 2.37 -8.81
C ASP A 39 6.03 1.09 -8.70
N LYS A 40 4.71 1.19 -8.49
CA LYS A 40 3.85 0.00 -8.40
C LYS A 40 3.73 -0.74 -9.72
N LEU A 41 3.62 -0.02 -10.85
CA LEU A 41 3.62 -0.64 -12.17
C LEU A 41 4.94 -1.39 -12.41
N LEU A 42 6.08 -0.77 -12.07
CA LEU A 42 7.38 -1.43 -12.15
C LEU A 42 7.47 -2.64 -11.20
N LYS A 43 6.86 -2.58 -10.00
CA LYS A 43 6.79 -3.72 -9.07
C LYS A 43 6.03 -4.89 -9.71
N ILE A 44 4.88 -4.64 -10.32
CA ILE A 44 4.09 -5.64 -11.04
C ILE A 44 4.92 -6.27 -12.16
N SER A 45 5.50 -5.45 -13.05
CA SER A 45 6.32 -5.93 -14.18
C SER A 45 7.50 -6.79 -13.72
N ARG A 46 8.19 -6.38 -12.65
CA ARG A 46 9.30 -7.16 -12.05
C ARG A 46 8.85 -8.51 -11.54
N TYR A 47 7.76 -8.58 -10.76
CA TYR A 47 7.31 -9.83 -10.16
C TYR A 47 6.62 -10.77 -11.14
N ALA A 48 5.87 -10.24 -12.11
CA ALA A 48 5.38 -11.02 -13.24
C ALA A 48 6.55 -11.66 -14.02
N THR A 49 7.59 -10.88 -14.27
CA THR A 49 8.82 -11.38 -14.89
C THR A 49 9.50 -12.47 -14.05
N LYS A 50 9.63 -12.27 -12.74
CA LYS A 50 10.20 -13.30 -11.85
C LYS A 50 9.38 -14.59 -11.84
N ILE A 51 8.05 -14.51 -11.91
CA ILE A 51 7.20 -15.71 -12.00
C ILE A 51 7.47 -16.46 -13.30
N ILE A 52 7.53 -15.75 -14.43
CA ILE A 52 7.87 -16.34 -15.73
C ILE A 52 9.25 -17.01 -15.67
N LEU A 53 10.26 -16.34 -15.11
CA LEU A 53 11.61 -16.88 -14.96
C LEU A 53 11.70 -18.07 -13.98
N ALA A 54 10.87 -18.09 -12.94
CA ALA A 54 10.82 -19.17 -11.96
C ALA A 54 9.96 -20.35 -12.45
N SER A 55 9.12 -20.13 -13.46
CA SER A 55 8.34 -21.17 -14.11
C SER A 55 9.20 -21.92 -15.13
N SER A 56 9.00 -23.24 -15.24
CA SER A 56 9.66 -24.08 -16.26
C SER A 56 9.16 -23.83 -17.70
N VAL A 57 8.41 -22.74 -17.91
CA VAL A 57 7.78 -22.38 -19.19
C VAL A 57 8.81 -21.94 -20.23
N LEU A 58 9.96 -21.41 -19.79
CA LEU A 58 11.03 -20.98 -20.68
C LEU A 58 12.30 -21.84 -20.50
N PRO A 59 12.80 -22.48 -21.56
CA PRO A 59 14.12 -23.10 -21.57
C PRO A 59 15.23 -22.12 -21.18
N GLU A 60 16.18 -22.55 -20.35
CA GLU A 60 17.31 -21.69 -19.92
C GLU A 60 18.23 -21.27 -21.08
N THR A 61 18.23 -22.04 -22.16
CA THR A 61 19.06 -21.82 -23.36
C THR A 61 18.52 -20.74 -24.30
N LEU A 62 17.31 -20.24 -24.07
CA LEU A 62 16.71 -19.18 -24.89
C LEU A 62 17.34 -17.82 -24.58
N THR A 63 17.73 -17.09 -25.63
CA THR A 63 18.20 -15.70 -25.56
C THR A 63 17.18 -14.78 -24.86
N LEU A 64 15.89 -15.12 -24.95
CA LEU A 64 14.80 -14.44 -24.27
C LEU A 64 14.94 -14.49 -22.74
N THR A 65 15.38 -15.61 -22.16
CA THR A 65 15.59 -15.77 -20.72
C THR A 65 16.67 -14.80 -20.22
N GLY A 66 17.75 -14.63 -20.98
CA GLY A 66 18.80 -13.65 -20.69
C GLY A 66 18.26 -12.21 -20.71
N ARG A 67 17.55 -11.84 -21.78
CA ARG A 67 16.92 -10.50 -21.90
C ARG A 67 15.93 -10.22 -20.77
N LEU A 68 15.18 -11.24 -20.36
CA LEU A 68 14.17 -11.14 -19.32
C LEU A 68 14.81 -10.98 -17.92
N LYS A 69 15.94 -11.65 -17.64
CA LYS A 69 16.75 -11.43 -16.44
C LYS A 69 17.34 -10.00 -16.39
N SER A 70 17.84 -9.50 -17.53
CA SER A 70 18.33 -8.12 -17.62
C SER A 70 17.20 -7.11 -17.39
N PHE A 71 16.04 -7.32 -18.00
CA PHE A 71 14.85 -6.50 -17.77
C PHE A 71 14.44 -6.48 -16.29
N GLU A 72 14.36 -7.65 -15.65
CA GLU A 72 14.04 -7.77 -14.21
C GLU A 72 15.00 -6.94 -13.34
N THR A 73 16.29 -7.00 -13.65
CA THR A 73 17.35 -6.29 -12.92
C THR A 73 17.24 -4.79 -13.12
N SER A 74 17.09 -4.34 -14.37
CA SER A 74 16.93 -2.93 -14.72
C SER A 74 15.68 -2.33 -14.09
N VAL A 75 14.53 -3.02 -14.14
CA VAL A 75 13.30 -2.60 -13.47
C VAL A 75 13.51 -2.50 -11.96
N GLY A 76 14.24 -3.45 -11.36
CA GLY A 76 14.62 -3.40 -9.95
C GLY A 76 15.41 -2.15 -9.58
N LEU A 77 16.36 -1.75 -10.42
CA LEU A 77 17.16 -0.56 -10.22
C LEU A 77 16.31 0.71 -10.36
N SER A 78 15.46 0.79 -11.39
CA SER A 78 14.53 1.91 -11.59
C SER A 78 13.61 2.12 -10.39
N ARG A 79 13.07 1.04 -9.81
CA ARG A 79 12.24 1.13 -8.59
C ARG A 79 12.96 1.71 -7.39
N LYS A 80 14.26 1.48 -7.25
CA LYS A 80 15.06 2.10 -6.18
C LYS A 80 15.18 3.62 -6.42
N ALA A 81 15.42 4.03 -7.66
CA ALA A 81 15.43 5.45 -8.04
C ALA A 81 14.09 6.14 -7.76
N PHE A 82 12.96 5.53 -8.12
CA PHE A 82 11.63 6.09 -7.85
C PHE A 82 11.28 6.20 -6.36
N ARG A 83 12.00 5.50 -5.48
CA ARG A 83 11.83 5.60 -4.02
C ARG A 83 12.75 6.61 -3.36
N LEU A 84 13.55 7.34 -4.13
CA LEU A 84 14.43 8.40 -3.63
C LEU A 84 13.67 9.40 -2.76
N GLY A 85 14.15 9.65 -1.55
CA GLY A 85 13.52 10.60 -0.61
C GLY A 85 12.25 10.09 0.06
N LYS A 86 11.85 8.82 -0.14
CA LYS A 86 10.68 8.25 0.54
C LYS A 86 10.83 8.19 2.06
N PHE A 87 12.05 8.04 2.58
CA PHE A 87 12.35 8.11 4.01
C PHE A 87 11.85 9.41 4.68
N VAL A 88 11.77 10.53 3.94
CA VAL A 88 11.27 11.81 4.45
C VAL A 88 9.77 11.70 4.77
N GLN A 89 9.03 10.90 4.01
CA GLN A 89 7.62 10.65 4.27
C GLN A 89 7.43 9.93 5.61
N ASP A 90 8.28 8.94 5.91
CA ASP A 90 8.22 8.20 7.17
C ASP A 90 8.61 9.07 8.37
N LEU A 91 9.63 9.92 8.22
CA LEU A 91 9.98 10.92 9.23
C LEU A 91 8.84 11.92 9.47
N ASN A 92 8.17 12.37 8.41
CA ASN A 92 7.04 13.26 8.53
C ASN A 92 5.81 12.56 9.14
N ALA A 93 5.59 11.28 8.83
CA ALA A 93 4.54 10.47 9.43
C ALA A 93 4.77 10.33 10.95
N LEU A 94 6.01 10.06 11.36
CA LEU A 94 6.39 9.96 12.76
C LEU A 94 6.26 11.30 13.51
N ARG A 95 6.54 12.42 12.83
CA ARG A 95 6.39 13.77 13.41
C ARG A 95 4.92 14.15 13.62
N ASN A 96 4.04 13.78 12.69
CA ASN A 96 2.64 14.21 12.69
C ASN A 96 1.69 13.18 13.34
N SER A 97 2.19 12.02 13.76
CA SER A 97 1.37 11.03 14.44
C SER A 97 0.99 11.50 15.84
N HIS A 98 -0.32 11.59 16.08
CA HIS A 98 -0.87 11.73 17.42
C HIS A 98 -0.94 10.35 18.08
N PHE A 99 -0.45 10.28 19.32
CA PHE A 99 -0.36 9.03 20.06
C PHE A 99 -1.32 9.05 21.24
N ASP A 100 -2.28 8.12 21.23
CA ASP A 100 -3.21 7.96 22.36
C ASP A 100 -2.55 7.17 23.50
N SER A 101 -1.57 6.32 23.17
CA SER A 101 -0.91 5.43 24.12
C SER A 101 0.61 5.34 23.89
N LYS A 102 1.37 5.10 24.98
CA LYS A 102 2.81 4.82 24.93
C LYS A 102 3.14 3.61 24.06
N GLN A 103 2.25 2.62 24.00
CA GLN A 103 2.43 1.44 23.15
C GLN A 103 2.38 1.81 21.67
N GLU A 104 1.46 2.68 21.27
CA GLU A 104 1.31 3.14 19.88
C GLU A 104 2.47 4.03 19.45
N LEU A 105 2.99 4.84 20.37
CA LEU A 105 4.22 5.59 20.16
C LEU A 105 5.39 4.65 19.83
N VAL A 106 5.64 3.64 20.66
CA VAL A 106 6.73 2.68 20.44
C VAL A 106 6.54 1.93 19.11
N LEU A 107 5.34 1.44 18.82
CA LEU A 107 5.06 0.73 17.57
C LEU A 107 5.20 1.64 16.34
N SER A 108 4.82 2.92 16.45
CA SER A 108 4.98 3.91 15.37
C SER A 108 6.44 4.26 15.12
N ILE A 109 7.25 4.39 16.18
CA ILE A 109 8.70 4.56 16.06
C ILE A 109 9.31 3.34 15.36
N ILE A 110 8.91 2.13 15.74
CA ILE A 110 9.39 0.90 15.10
C ILE A 110 8.97 0.85 13.63
N ALA A 111 7.70 1.13 13.33
CA ALA A 111 7.15 1.07 11.98
C ALA A 111 7.80 2.11 11.05
N ASN A 112 7.65 3.39 11.38
CA ASN A 112 8.12 4.50 10.55
C ASN A 112 9.65 4.66 10.62
N GLY A 113 10.27 4.37 11.77
CA GLY A 113 11.72 4.39 11.91
C GLY A 113 12.39 3.24 11.14
N GLY A 114 11.83 2.04 11.19
CA GLY A 114 12.31 0.89 10.41
C GLY A 114 12.17 1.10 8.91
N GLU A 115 10.98 1.50 8.44
CA GLU A 115 10.72 1.78 7.02
C GLU A 115 11.53 3.00 6.52
N GLY A 116 11.66 4.05 7.34
CA GLY A 116 12.50 5.21 7.04
C GLY A 116 13.99 4.85 6.92
N LEU A 117 14.54 4.08 7.86
CA LEU A 117 15.93 3.60 7.79
C LEU A 117 16.14 2.70 6.58
N TYR A 118 15.17 1.84 6.26
CA TYR A 118 15.19 1.03 5.05
C TYR A 118 15.34 1.88 3.79
N TYR A 119 14.43 2.85 3.55
CA TYR A 119 14.50 3.68 2.34
C TYR A 119 15.73 4.57 2.32
N PHE A 120 16.24 4.99 3.48
CA PHE A 120 17.47 5.77 3.58
C PHE A 120 18.69 4.94 3.12
N VAL A 121 18.86 3.74 3.70
CA VAL A 121 19.96 2.82 3.32
C VAL A 121 19.83 2.38 1.86
N GLU A 122 18.59 2.22 1.38
CA GLU A 122 18.32 1.85 -0.01
C GLU A 122 18.90 2.84 -1.03
N GLN A 123 19.01 4.13 -0.70
CA GLN A 123 19.63 5.12 -1.59
C GLN A 123 21.10 4.80 -1.84
N PHE A 124 21.85 4.41 -0.81
CA PHE A 124 23.24 4.01 -0.96
C PHE A 124 23.38 2.70 -1.74
N ILE A 125 22.43 1.77 -1.57
CA ILE A 125 22.39 0.55 -2.39
C ILE A 125 22.17 0.90 -3.86
N TRP A 126 21.27 1.85 -4.15
CA TRP A 126 21.02 2.34 -5.49
C TRP A 126 22.26 2.99 -6.11
N LEU A 127 22.92 3.90 -5.37
CA LEU A 127 24.18 4.56 -5.80
C LEU A 127 25.32 3.56 -6.03
N SER A 128 25.40 2.51 -5.21
CA SER A 128 26.38 1.44 -5.42
C SER A 128 26.08 0.64 -6.69
N LYS A 129 24.80 0.32 -6.95
CA LYS A 129 24.39 -0.43 -8.14
C LYS A 129 24.42 0.39 -9.43
N SER A 130 24.35 1.72 -9.36
CA SER A 130 24.54 2.61 -10.51
C SER A 130 26.01 2.84 -10.85
N GLY A 131 26.95 2.39 -10.01
CA GLY A 131 28.39 2.53 -10.21
C GLY A 131 29.01 3.79 -9.61
N LEU A 132 28.26 4.57 -8.82
CA LEU A 132 28.78 5.78 -8.17
C LEU A 132 29.62 5.47 -6.91
N ILE A 133 29.28 4.39 -6.19
CA ILE A 133 29.95 3.99 -4.94
C ILE A 133 30.48 2.55 -5.07
N ASP A 134 31.60 2.26 -4.42
CA ASP A 134 32.21 0.93 -4.39
C ASP A 134 31.20 -0.16 -3.96
N SER A 135 31.07 -1.19 -4.79
CA SER A 135 30.20 -2.35 -4.59
C SER A 135 30.50 -3.16 -3.33
N LYS A 136 31.69 -3.01 -2.72
CA LYS A 136 32.09 -3.69 -1.47
C LYS A 136 31.11 -3.47 -0.32
N TYR A 137 30.53 -2.28 -0.21
CA TYR A 137 29.58 -1.95 0.86
C TYR A 137 28.16 -2.44 0.57
N SER A 138 27.84 -2.79 -0.69
CA SER A 138 26.48 -3.12 -1.13
C SER A 138 25.88 -4.28 -0.36
N ARG A 139 26.67 -5.32 -0.05
CA ARG A 139 26.18 -6.52 0.64
C ARG A 139 25.79 -6.22 2.09
N ASN A 140 26.60 -5.45 2.81
CA ASN A 140 26.31 -5.08 4.20
C ASN A 140 25.11 -4.13 4.26
N LEU A 141 25.06 -3.14 3.37
CA LEU A 141 23.92 -2.22 3.27
C LEU A 141 22.61 -2.95 2.92
N GLN A 142 22.66 -3.92 2.01
CA GLN A 142 21.49 -4.77 1.69
C GLN A 142 20.98 -5.53 2.91
N LYS A 143 21.86 -6.10 3.73
CA LYS A 143 21.46 -6.80 4.96
C LYS A 143 20.86 -5.86 6.00
N ILE A 144 21.47 -4.70 6.23
CA ILE A 144 20.94 -3.68 7.15
C ILE A 144 19.57 -3.21 6.67
N SER A 145 19.44 -2.92 5.38
CA SER A 145 18.19 -2.49 4.74
C SER A 145 17.09 -3.54 4.90
N ALA A 146 17.38 -4.81 4.65
CA ALA A 146 16.41 -5.90 4.80
C ALA A 146 15.95 -6.11 6.26
N TRP A 147 16.87 -6.01 7.22
CA TRP A 147 16.52 -6.05 8.65
C TRP A 147 15.66 -4.86 9.08
N ALA A 148 16.01 -3.65 8.64
CA ALA A 148 15.23 -2.44 8.92
C ALA A 148 13.82 -2.54 8.33
N GLU A 149 13.69 -3.01 7.08
CA GLU A 149 12.43 -3.25 6.39
C GLU A 149 11.56 -4.26 7.15
N PHE A 150 12.15 -5.40 7.55
CA PHE A 150 11.42 -6.44 8.29
C PHE A 150 10.91 -5.94 9.66
N ILE A 151 11.75 -5.24 10.42
CA ILE A 151 11.36 -4.65 11.71
C ILE A 151 10.26 -3.60 11.52
N GLY A 152 10.37 -2.77 10.48
CA GLY A 152 9.35 -1.79 10.10
C GLY A 152 8.00 -2.46 9.82
N TYR A 153 7.98 -3.56 9.05
CA TYR A 153 6.75 -4.30 8.78
C TYR A 153 6.14 -4.92 10.05
N MET A 154 6.94 -5.43 10.98
CA MET A 154 6.44 -5.95 12.26
C MET A 154 5.73 -4.87 13.10
N GLY A 155 6.31 -3.65 13.14
CA GLY A 155 5.68 -2.50 13.77
C GLY A 155 4.38 -2.09 13.07
N SER A 156 4.42 -1.96 11.74
CA SER A 156 3.28 -1.56 10.90
C SER A 156 2.11 -2.53 11.00
N LEU A 157 2.41 -3.83 10.99
CA LEU A 157 1.44 -4.90 11.15
C LEU A 157 0.74 -4.82 12.51
N SER A 158 1.50 -4.60 13.58
CA SER A 158 0.97 -4.46 14.94
C SER A 158 0.01 -3.26 15.06
N LEU A 159 0.40 -2.10 14.52
CA LEU A 159 -0.48 -0.91 14.45
C LEU A 159 -1.76 -1.18 13.66
N LYS A 160 -1.63 -1.81 12.49
CA LYS A 160 -2.79 -2.13 11.63
C LYS A 160 -3.76 -3.11 12.30
N PHE A 161 -3.25 -4.05 13.11
CA PHE A 161 -4.11 -4.94 13.91
C PHE A 161 -4.85 -4.18 15.02
N MET A 162 -4.20 -3.24 15.70
CA MET A 162 -4.86 -2.38 16.69
C MET A 162 -5.95 -1.53 16.05
N ASP A 163 -5.66 -0.88 14.92
CA ASP A 163 -6.64 -0.12 14.15
C ASP A 163 -7.81 -0.99 13.68
N LEU A 164 -7.55 -2.23 13.25
CA LEU A 164 -8.59 -3.15 12.79
C LEU A 164 -9.52 -3.57 13.94
N LYS A 165 -8.99 -3.70 15.17
CA LYS A 165 -9.81 -3.95 16.36
C LYS A 165 -10.70 -2.75 16.67
N ARG A 166 -10.14 -1.53 16.71
CA ARG A 166 -10.90 -0.28 16.88
C ARG A 166 -12.02 -0.15 15.85
N ILE A 167 -11.72 -0.37 14.55
CA ILE A 167 -12.72 -0.31 13.48
C ILE A 167 -13.85 -1.36 13.67
N LYS A 168 -13.53 -2.56 14.18
CA LYS A 168 -14.55 -3.58 14.46
C LYS A 168 -15.46 -3.16 15.63
N GLU A 169 -14.89 -2.56 16.67
CA GLU A 169 -15.64 -2.06 17.82
C GLU A 169 -16.57 -0.91 17.39
N ASP A 170 -16.06 0.03 16.60
CA ASP A 170 -16.84 1.12 16.00
C ASP A 170 -18.00 0.59 15.13
N GLU A 171 -17.76 -0.48 14.36
CA GLU A 171 -18.77 -1.10 13.49
C GLU A 171 -19.91 -1.73 14.30
N LEU A 172 -19.59 -2.47 15.36
CA LEU A 172 -20.58 -3.07 16.25
C LEU A 172 -21.40 -2.00 17.01
N CYS A 173 -20.73 -0.93 17.46
CA CYS A 173 -21.38 0.20 18.12
C CYS A 173 -22.37 0.90 17.16
N LEU A 174 -21.96 1.09 15.90
CA LEU A 174 -22.80 1.72 14.89
C LEU A 174 -23.97 0.83 14.48
N GLU A 175 -23.77 -0.47 14.32
CA GLU A 175 -24.83 -1.44 14.01
C GLU A 175 -25.92 -1.45 15.10
N SER A 176 -25.53 -1.47 16.38
CA SER A 176 -26.49 -1.41 17.48
C SER A 176 -27.23 -0.06 17.55
N THR A 177 -26.56 1.05 17.24
CA THR A 177 -27.19 2.38 17.14
C THR A 177 -28.25 2.42 16.05
N ILE A 178 -27.96 1.83 14.88
CA ILE A 178 -28.89 1.71 13.76
C ILE A 178 -30.12 0.87 14.16
N GLU A 179 -29.91 -0.29 14.79
CA GLU A 179 -30.99 -1.18 15.24
C GLU A 179 -31.96 -0.48 16.22
N ILE A 180 -31.41 0.27 17.18
CA ILE A 180 -32.19 1.07 18.12
C ILE A 180 -32.97 2.18 17.40
N ALA A 181 -32.35 2.87 16.45
CA ALA A 181 -32.98 3.95 15.69
C ALA A 181 -34.14 3.45 14.82
N VAL A 182 -33.97 2.29 14.17
CA VAL A 182 -35.00 1.61 13.37
C VAL A 182 -36.17 1.21 14.26
N THR A 183 -35.89 0.62 15.43
CA THR A 183 -36.93 0.24 16.41
C THR A 183 -37.73 1.45 16.89
N ARG A 184 -37.11 2.63 16.96
CA ARG A 184 -37.75 3.90 17.35
C ARG A 184 -38.45 4.63 16.19
N GLY A 185 -38.37 4.12 14.96
CA GLY A 185 -38.95 4.74 13.78
C GLY A 185 -38.21 5.99 13.29
N ASN A 186 -36.96 6.19 13.70
CA ASN A 186 -36.13 7.31 13.24
C ASN A 186 -35.46 6.98 11.89
N GLY A 187 -35.27 7.98 11.03
CA GLY A 187 -34.52 7.83 9.78
C GLY A 187 -33.05 7.50 10.03
N CYS A 188 -32.52 6.47 9.35
CA CYS A 188 -31.17 5.93 9.58
C CYS A 188 -30.21 6.05 8.37
N LEU A 189 -30.61 6.80 7.34
CA LEU A 189 -29.86 6.90 6.08
C LEU A 189 -28.40 7.35 6.26
N GLU A 190 -28.13 8.27 7.19
CA GLU A 190 -26.77 8.78 7.43
C GLU A 190 -25.89 7.74 8.15
N GLU A 191 -26.43 7.06 9.16
CA GLU A 191 -25.68 6.03 9.90
C GLU A 191 -25.43 4.79 9.03
N GLU A 192 -26.38 4.41 8.17
CA GLU A 192 -26.16 3.37 7.15
C GLU A 192 -25.02 3.74 6.18
N GLN A 193 -24.95 5.00 5.75
CA GLN A 193 -23.84 5.47 4.90
C GLN A 193 -22.50 5.44 5.65
N ARG A 194 -22.48 5.82 6.94
CA ARG A 194 -21.28 5.72 7.78
C ARG A 194 -20.85 4.26 7.96
N LEU A 195 -21.80 3.34 8.15
CA LEU A 195 -21.52 1.91 8.26
C LEU A 195 -20.90 1.35 6.97
N ARG A 196 -21.43 1.75 5.80
CA ARG A 196 -20.84 1.37 4.50
C ARG A 196 -19.39 1.85 4.38
N LYS A 197 -19.12 3.13 4.68
CA LYS A 197 -17.75 3.69 4.67
C LYS A 197 -16.83 2.97 5.66
N LEU A 198 -17.35 2.59 6.83
CA LEU A 198 -16.56 1.88 7.83
C LEU A 198 -16.21 0.45 7.38
N ARG A 199 -17.14 -0.25 6.73
CA ARG A 199 -16.91 -1.57 6.10
C ARG A 199 -15.87 -1.49 4.98
N GLU A 200 -15.91 -0.45 4.16
CA GLU A 200 -14.88 -0.19 3.15
C GLU A 200 -13.50 0.06 3.79
N LYS A 201 -13.45 0.91 4.83
CA LYS A 201 -12.22 1.17 5.60
C LYS A 201 -11.66 -0.12 6.23
N LYS A 202 -12.51 -0.97 6.76
CA LYS A 202 -12.16 -2.30 7.31
C LYS A 202 -11.57 -3.20 6.23
N LEU A 203 -12.18 -3.26 5.04
CA LEU A 203 -11.66 -4.04 3.92
C LEU A 203 -10.27 -3.52 3.50
N MET A 204 -10.11 -2.21 3.35
CA MET A 204 -8.82 -1.59 3.01
C MET A 204 -7.74 -1.85 4.06
N LYS A 205 -8.10 -1.87 5.35
CA LYS A 205 -7.18 -2.20 6.44
C LYS A 205 -6.78 -3.68 6.39
N LYS A 206 -7.71 -4.60 6.16
CA LYS A 206 -7.41 -6.04 5.96
C LYS A 206 -6.47 -6.27 4.78
N LEU A 207 -6.72 -5.63 3.64
CA LEU A 207 -5.84 -5.71 2.48
C LEU A 207 -4.44 -5.18 2.81
N SER A 208 -4.34 -4.08 3.56
CA SER A 208 -3.05 -3.53 4.01
C SER A 208 -2.28 -4.49 4.93
N ILE A 209 -2.97 -5.25 5.78
CA ILE A 209 -2.36 -6.30 6.63
C ILE A 209 -1.79 -7.44 5.76
N VAL A 210 -2.57 -7.91 4.77
CA VAL A 210 -2.11 -8.95 3.83
C VAL A 210 -0.90 -8.47 3.03
N GLN A 211 -0.92 -7.20 2.59
CA GLN A 211 0.19 -6.58 1.88
C GLN A 211 1.46 -6.56 2.74
N ASP A 212 1.39 -6.08 3.98
CA ASP A 212 2.53 -6.04 4.90
C ASP A 212 3.07 -7.44 5.22
N PHE A 213 2.19 -8.43 5.34
CA PHE A 213 2.61 -9.81 5.55
C PHE A 213 3.39 -10.34 4.34
N ALA A 214 2.90 -10.08 3.13
CA ALA A 214 3.59 -10.46 1.89
C ALA A 214 4.93 -9.75 1.73
N ASP A 215 4.99 -8.45 2.03
CA ASP A 215 6.25 -7.68 1.98
C ASP A 215 7.22 -8.11 3.10
N GLY A 216 6.72 -8.41 4.31
CA GLY A 216 7.51 -8.95 5.42
C GLY A 216 8.11 -10.33 5.11
N LEU A 217 7.38 -11.21 4.41
CA LEU A 217 7.91 -12.47 3.91
C LEU A 217 9.05 -12.28 2.91
N MET A 218 8.93 -11.28 2.03
CA MET A 218 10.01 -10.93 1.09
C MET A 218 11.24 -10.39 1.82
N ALA A 219 11.06 -9.46 2.76
CA ALA A 219 12.16 -8.93 3.58
C ALA A 219 12.86 -10.06 4.36
N LEU A 220 12.09 -11.02 4.89
CA LEU A 220 12.64 -12.21 5.56
C LEU A 220 13.44 -13.11 4.60
N ALA A 221 12.96 -13.29 3.37
CA ALA A 221 13.69 -14.04 2.34
C ALA A 221 15.03 -13.36 1.98
N ASP A 222 15.04 -12.02 1.92
CA ASP A 222 16.25 -11.22 1.68
C ASP A 222 17.23 -11.30 2.86
N ILE A 223 16.75 -11.27 4.12
CA ILE A 223 17.58 -11.49 5.32
C ILE A 223 18.28 -12.86 5.29
N ARG A 224 17.57 -13.89 4.82
CA ARG A 224 18.10 -15.26 4.73
C ARG A 224 19.01 -15.48 3.53
N ASP A 225 19.36 -14.44 2.77
CA ASP A 225 20.10 -14.54 1.52
C ASP A 225 19.44 -15.57 0.56
N GLY A 226 18.11 -15.68 0.56
CA GLY A 226 17.35 -16.63 -0.25
C GLY A 226 17.40 -18.09 0.21
N LYS A 227 17.94 -18.40 1.40
CA LYS A 227 18.04 -19.77 1.92
C LYS A 227 16.75 -20.25 2.59
N GLY A 228 16.28 -21.45 2.21
CA GLY A 228 15.15 -22.16 2.83
C GLY A 228 13.90 -22.30 1.94
N ARG A 229 12.97 -23.18 2.33
CA ARG A 229 11.75 -23.49 1.55
C ARG A 229 10.80 -22.29 1.38
N LEU A 230 10.76 -21.39 2.36
CA LEU A 230 9.97 -20.15 2.30
C LEU A 230 10.58 -19.09 1.36
N SER A 231 11.81 -19.29 0.92
CA SER A 231 12.52 -18.42 -0.02
C SER A 231 12.45 -18.96 -1.46
N ALA A 232 11.57 -19.95 -1.72
CA ALA A 232 11.38 -20.50 -3.05
C ALA A 232 11.05 -19.35 -4.05
N PRO A 233 11.79 -19.22 -5.16
CA PRO A 233 11.69 -18.06 -6.05
C PRO A 233 10.27 -17.79 -6.53
N LEU A 234 9.51 -18.83 -6.85
CA LEU A 234 8.12 -18.70 -7.29
C LEU A 234 7.22 -18.16 -6.17
N PHE A 235 7.33 -18.69 -4.95
CA PHE A 235 6.52 -18.26 -3.80
C PHE A 235 6.78 -16.79 -3.44
N VAL A 236 8.05 -16.39 -3.34
CA VAL A 236 8.45 -15.01 -3.08
C VAL A 236 7.96 -14.08 -4.20
N SER A 237 7.95 -14.56 -5.45
CA SER A 237 7.49 -13.77 -6.58
C SER A 237 5.99 -13.59 -6.61
N CYS A 238 5.22 -14.62 -6.27
CA CYS A 238 3.77 -14.54 -6.09
C CYS A 238 3.40 -13.60 -4.93
N ALA A 239 4.11 -13.68 -3.79
CA ALA A 239 3.92 -12.75 -2.67
C ALA A 239 4.18 -11.30 -3.10
N GLY A 240 5.27 -11.06 -3.83
CA GLY A 240 5.60 -9.74 -4.36
C GLY A 240 4.59 -9.19 -5.36
N LEU A 241 4.05 -10.04 -6.24
CA LEU A 241 2.98 -9.66 -7.16
C LEU A 241 1.68 -9.34 -6.40
N LEU A 242 1.29 -10.17 -5.43
CA LEU A 242 0.09 -9.94 -4.61
C LEU A 242 0.17 -8.61 -3.86
N SER A 243 1.31 -8.33 -3.19
CA SER A 243 1.53 -7.04 -2.54
C SER A 243 1.45 -5.88 -3.55
N ALA A 244 2.03 -6.04 -4.74
CA ALA A 244 1.99 -5.01 -5.77
C ALA A 244 0.57 -4.69 -6.23
N LEU A 245 -0.26 -5.72 -6.47
CA LEU A 245 -1.65 -5.55 -6.89
C LEU A 245 -2.49 -4.88 -5.80
N ILE A 246 -2.35 -5.30 -4.54
CA ILE A 246 -3.03 -4.67 -3.41
C ILE A 246 -2.63 -3.20 -3.28
N SER A 247 -1.32 -2.91 -3.34
CA SER A 247 -0.82 -1.55 -3.25
C SER A 247 -1.27 -0.69 -4.43
N THR A 248 -1.40 -1.27 -5.63
CA THR A 248 -1.91 -0.57 -6.82
C THR A 248 -3.36 -0.20 -6.61
N HIS A 249 -4.21 -1.14 -6.20
CA HIS A 249 -5.63 -0.89 -5.91
C HIS A 249 -5.82 0.20 -4.87
N LYS A 250 -5.06 0.17 -3.76
CA LYS A 250 -5.13 1.20 -2.71
C LYS A 250 -4.82 2.60 -3.24
N ASN A 251 -3.74 2.72 -4.01
CA ASN A 251 -3.33 3.99 -4.61
C ASN A 251 -4.29 4.43 -5.72
N TRP A 252 -4.85 3.50 -6.48
CA TRP A 252 -5.82 3.75 -7.55
C TRP A 252 -7.10 4.37 -7.01
N VAL A 253 -7.64 3.84 -5.91
CA VAL A 253 -8.84 4.39 -5.25
C VAL A 253 -8.58 5.78 -4.63
N SER A 254 -7.32 6.11 -4.35
CA SER A 254 -6.92 7.40 -3.79
C SER A 254 -6.50 8.44 -4.84
N CYS A 255 -6.65 8.13 -6.14
CA CYS A 255 -6.38 9.08 -7.23
C CYS A 255 -7.64 9.79 -7.68
#